data_AF-A0A2K4ZGQ8-F1
#
_entry.id   AF-A0A2K4ZGQ8-F1
#
_cell.length_a   1.000
_cell.length_b   1.000
_cell.length_c   1.000
_cell.angle_alpha   90.00
_cell.angle_beta   90.00
_cell.angle_gamma   90.00
#
_symmetry.space_group_name_H-M   'P 1'
#
loop_
_entity.id
_entity.type
_entity.pdbx_description
1 polymer ?
#
loop_
_entity_poly.entity_id
_entity_poly.type
_entity_poly.pdbx_seq_one_letter_code
_entity_poly.pdbx_strand_id
1 'polypeptide(L)'
;MTKLEFEHLIERPISAEEFRKIQLVYMNTEAIVTPSQMSYIYVVWGEKGIDILYSLVMERGRLIEEVGELKRELSDVKKENRRLREFRGVILKAYEEAREV
;
A
#
# COMPACT_ATOMS: atom_id res chain seq x y z
N MET A 1 -10.11 -1.29 19.55
CA MET A 1 -10.04 -2.66 20.08
C MET A 1 -8.76 -2.82 20.87
N THR A 2 -8.88 -2.93 22.19
CA THR A 2 -7.77 -3.22 23.10
C THR A 2 -7.52 -4.74 23.19
N LYS A 3 -6.36 -5.13 23.72
CA LYS A 3 -6.02 -6.55 23.92
C LYS A 3 -7.01 -7.23 24.85
N LEU A 4 -7.33 -6.57 25.96
CA LEU A 4 -8.25 -7.07 26.98
C LEU A 4 -9.68 -7.25 26.42
N GLU A 5 -10.16 -6.28 25.63
CA GLU A 5 -11.45 -6.40 24.92
C GLU A 5 -11.46 -7.64 24.01
N PHE A 6 -10.38 -7.87 23.27
CA PHE A 6 -10.31 -9.00 22.36
C PHE A 6 -10.22 -10.34 23.11
N GLU A 7 -9.38 -10.44 24.14
CA GLU A 7 -9.26 -11.62 25.01
C GLU A 7 -10.60 -11.99 25.67
N HIS A 8 -11.39 -10.98 26.05
CA HIS A 8 -12.75 -11.20 26.57
C HIS A 8 -13.68 -11.79 25.52
N LEU A 9 -13.59 -11.34 24.25
CA LEU A 9 -14.42 -11.85 23.15
C LEU A 9 -14.09 -13.29 22.73
N ILE A 10 -12.86 -13.72 22.93
CA ILE A 10 -12.39 -15.08 22.57
C ILE A 10 -12.26 -16.00 23.80
N GLU A 11 -12.58 -15.48 24.98
CA GLU A 11 -12.53 -16.15 26.29
C GLU A 11 -11.18 -16.83 26.61
N ARG A 12 -10.07 -16.28 26.08
CA ARG A 12 -8.72 -16.80 26.33
C ARG A 12 -7.64 -15.74 26.20
N PRO A 13 -6.51 -15.89 26.90
CA PRO A 13 -5.35 -15.01 26.71
C PRO A 13 -4.68 -15.26 25.37
N ILE A 14 -4.05 -14.23 24.81
CA ILE A 14 -3.22 -14.31 23.60
C ILE A 14 -1.88 -13.60 23.81
N SER A 15 -0.90 -13.95 22.98
CA SER A 15 0.41 -13.29 23.05
C SER A 15 0.34 -11.84 22.54
N ALA A 16 1.31 -11.01 22.94
CA ALA A 16 1.39 -9.64 22.43
C ALA A 16 1.69 -9.60 20.92
N GLU A 17 2.45 -10.57 20.41
CA GLU A 17 2.78 -10.70 18.99
C GLU A 17 1.54 -11.06 18.17
N GLU A 18 0.78 -12.06 18.63
CA GLU A 18 -0.45 -12.49 17.99
C GLU A 18 -1.48 -11.37 17.98
N PHE A 19 -1.65 -10.66 19.10
CA PHE A 19 -2.54 -9.51 19.16
C PHE A 19 -2.12 -8.39 18.20
N ARG A 20 -0.82 -8.17 18.00
CA ARG A 20 -0.32 -7.17 17.05
C ARG A 20 -0.72 -7.54 15.61
N LYS A 21 -0.61 -8.80 15.21
CA LYS A 21 -1.07 -9.26 13.89
C LYS A 21 -2.57 -9.05 13.73
N ILE A 22 -3.35 -9.41 14.74
CA ILE A 22 -4.81 -9.24 14.77
C ILE A 22 -5.18 -7.76 14.63
N GLN A 23 -4.55 -6.86 15.38
CA GLN A 23 -4.80 -5.42 15.27
C GLN A 23 -4.46 -4.90 13.88
N LEU A 24 -3.34 -5.32 13.31
CA LEU A 24 -2.95 -4.88 11.97
C LEU A 24 -3.97 -5.34 10.93
N VAL A 25 -4.43 -6.58 10.98
CA VAL A 25 -5.50 -7.08 10.11
C VAL A 25 -6.79 -6.28 10.29
N TYR A 26 -7.22 -6.07 11.54
CA TYR A 26 -8.44 -5.34 11.86
C TYR A 26 -8.42 -3.89 11.35
N MET A 27 -7.31 -3.17 11.54
CA MET A 27 -7.17 -1.78 11.09
C MET A 27 -7.07 -1.63 9.57
N ASN A 28 -6.74 -2.71 8.86
CA ASN A 28 -6.39 -2.67 7.45
C ASN A 28 -7.39 -3.42 6.55
N THR A 29 -8.46 -3.99 7.08
CA THR A 29 -9.41 -4.80 6.31
C THR A 29 -10.80 -4.18 6.38
N GLU A 30 -11.23 -3.52 5.31
CA GLU A 30 -12.53 -2.83 5.26
C GLU A 30 -13.73 -3.77 5.46
N ALA A 31 -13.59 -5.05 5.10
CA ALA A 31 -14.62 -6.06 5.30
C ALA A 31 -14.82 -6.45 6.78
N ILE A 32 -13.87 -6.12 7.67
CA ILE A 32 -13.92 -6.39 9.10
C ILE A 32 -14.18 -5.08 9.82
N VAL A 33 -15.43 -4.83 10.18
CA VAL A 33 -15.89 -3.52 10.68
C VAL A 33 -15.96 -3.49 12.21
N THR A 34 -16.11 -4.65 12.85
CA THR A 34 -16.34 -4.75 14.30
C THR A 34 -15.37 -5.72 14.98
N PRO A 35 -15.07 -5.50 16.28
CA PRO A 35 -14.25 -6.42 17.07
C PRO A 35 -14.83 -7.84 17.09
N SER A 36 -16.16 -7.98 17.14
CA SER A 36 -16.83 -9.28 17.16
C SER A 36 -16.67 -10.06 15.85
N GLN A 37 -16.59 -9.40 14.70
CA GLN A 37 -16.27 -10.08 13.44
C GLN A 37 -14.82 -10.58 13.45
N MET A 38 -13.89 -9.76 13.96
CA MET A 38 -12.48 -10.14 14.06
C MET A 38 -12.29 -11.32 15.03
N SER A 39 -12.96 -11.30 16.17
CA SER A 39 -12.91 -12.40 17.15
C SER A 39 -13.53 -13.67 16.59
N TYR A 40 -14.64 -13.58 15.86
CA TYR A 40 -15.24 -14.72 15.18
C TYR A 40 -14.28 -15.36 14.17
N ILE A 41 -13.64 -14.55 13.32
CA ILE A 41 -12.63 -15.04 12.37
C ILE A 41 -11.50 -15.77 13.11
N TYR A 42 -11.00 -15.18 14.19
CA TYR A 42 -9.95 -15.77 15.00
C TYR A 42 -10.38 -17.10 15.67
N VAL A 43 -11.60 -17.18 16.20
CA VAL A 43 -12.12 -18.40 16.83
C VAL A 43 -12.32 -19.51 15.80
N VAL A 44 -12.80 -19.18 14.60
CA VAL A 44 -13.11 -20.17 13.56
C VAL A 44 -11.87 -20.61 12.78
N TRP A 45 -10.97 -19.70 12.43
CA TRP A 45 -9.79 -19.98 11.60
C TRP A 45 -8.49 -20.13 12.39
N GLY A 46 -8.49 -19.74 13.66
CA GLY A 46 -7.32 -19.76 14.53
C GLY A 46 -6.22 -18.80 14.09
N GLU A 47 -5.06 -18.95 14.71
CA GLU A 47 -3.86 -18.16 14.45
C GLU A 47 -3.44 -18.23 12.96
N LYS A 48 -3.51 -19.42 12.34
CA LYS A 48 -3.17 -19.60 10.91
C LYS A 48 -4.02 -18.74 9.98
N GLY A 49 -5.31 -18.57 10.29
CA GLY A 49 -6.18 -17.68 9.51
C GLY A 49 -5.72 -16.22 9.62
N ILE A 50 -5.31 -15.79 10.81
CA ILE A 50 -4.75 -14.46 11.01
C ILE A 50 -3.42 -14.29 10.29
N ASP A 51 -2.55 -15.28 10.31
CA ASP A 51 -1.26 -15.21 9.62
C ASP A 51 -1.44 -15.02 8.11
N ILE A 52 -2.43 -15.69 7.51
CA ILE A 52 -2.77 -15.50 6.09
C ILE A 52 -3.25 -14.07 5.85
N LEU A 53 -4.23 -13.59 6.62
CA LEU A 53 -4.74 -12.22 6.46
C LEU A 53 -3.64 -11.16 6.69
N TYR A 54 -2.80 -11.39 7.69
CA TYR A 54 -1.67 -10.54 8.00
C TYR A 54 -0.67 -10.49 6.84
N SER A 55 -0.36 -11.64 6.22
CA SER A 55 0.52 -11.70 5.06
C SER A 55 0.01 -10.85 3.88
N LEU A 56 -1.30 -10.86 3.63
CA LEU A 56 -1.94 -10.06 2.60
C LEU A 56 -1.91 -8.56 2.93
N VAL A 57 -2.11 -8.19 4.19
CA VAL A 57 -1.96 -6.79 4.64
C VAL A 57 -0.53 -6.29 4.43
N MET A 58 0.47 -7.11 4.75
CA MET A 58 1.87 -6.78 4.54
C MET A 58 2.23 -6.69 3.04
N GLU A 59 1.70 -7.59 2.22
CA GLU A 59 1.88 -7.56 0.76
C GLU A 59 1.28 -6.30 0.15
N ARG A 60 0.06 -5.93 0.56
CA ARG A 60 -0.55 -4.67 0.13
C ARG A 60 0.31 -3.46 0.49
N GLY A 61 0.90 -3.46 1.69
CA GLY A 61 1.84 -2.40 2.10
C GLY A 61 3.01 -2.25 1.12
N ARG A 62 3.65 -3.36 0.74
CA ARG A 62 4.74 -3.36 -0.26
C ARG A 62 4.29 -2.86 -1.62
N LEU A 63 3.11 -3.30 -2.09
CA LEU A 63 2.56 -2.83 -3.37
C LEU A 63 2.29 -1.31 -3.38
N ILE A 64 1.85 -0.75 -2.25
CA ILE A 64 1.65 0.71 -2.12
C ILE A 64 2.99 1.44 -2.26
N GLU A 65 4.06 0.94 -1.62
CA GLU A 65 5.41 1.51 -1.73
C GLU A 65 5.93 1.47 -3.16
N GLU A 66 5.81 0.31 -3.83
CA GLU A 66 6.21 0.11 -5.23
C GLU A 66 5.45 1.06 -6.18
N VAL A 67 4.13 1.19 -6.02
CA VAL A 67 3.33 2.17 -6.78
C VAL A 67 3.79 3.60 -6.51
N GLY A 68 4.20 3.90 -5.28
CA GLY A 68 4.78 5.19 -4.91
C GLY A 68 6.08 5.48 -5.67
N GLU A 69 6.97 4.49 -5.79
CA GLU A 69 8.20 4.57 -6.56
C GLU A 69 7.94 4.78 -8.05
N LEU A 70 7.10 3.96 -8.65
CA LEU A 70 6.74 4.06 -10.07
C LEU A 70 6.12 5.43 -10.41
N LYS A 71 5.32 6.01 -9.51
CA LYS A 71 4.78 7.37 -9.70
C LYS A 71 5.87 8.44 -9.69
N ARG A 72 6.91 8.30 -8.87
CA ARG A 72 8.06 9.22 -8.86
C ARG A 72 8.84 9.13 -10.16
N GLU A 73 9.19 7.92 -10.59
CA GLU A 73 9.90 7.70 -11.85
C GLU A 73 9.12 8.24 -13.06
N LEU A 74 7.81 7.96 -13.13
CA LEU A 74 6.95 8.48 -14.19
C LEU A 74 6.93 10.02 -14.22
N SER A 75 6.92 10.67 -13.06
CA SER A 75 7.00 12.12 -12.97
C SER A 75 8.31 12.64 -13.55
N ASP A 76 9.43 12.00 -13.25
CA ASP A 76 10.75 12.44 -13.71
C ASP A 76 10.91 12.23 -15.23
N VAL A 77 10.45 11.09 -15.75
CA VAL A 77 10.40 10.83 -17.20
C VAL A 77 9.54 11.88 -17.92
N LYS A 78 8.39 12.29 -17.35
CA LYS A 78 7.56 13.37 -17.92
C LYS A 78 8.29 14.70 -17.97
N LYS A 79 9.05 15.06 -16.94
CA LYS A 79 9.85 16.29 -16.92
C LYS A 79 10.93 16.26 -17.99
N GLU A 80 11.63 15.15 -18.12
CA GLU A 80 12.66 14.98 -19.14
C GLU A 80 12.08 15.07 -20.55
N ASN A 81 10.97 14.37 -20.82
CA ASN A 81 10.31 14.42 -22.12
C ASN A 81 9.87 15.84 -22.50
N ARG A 82 9.38 16.62 -21.52
CA ARG A 82 9.06 18.03 -21.73
C ARG A 82 10.28 18.83 -22.18
N ARG A 83 11.42 18.68 -21.49
CA ARG A 83 12.67 19.37 -21.86
C ARG A 83 13.14 18.98 -23.26
N LEU A 84 13.03 17.70 -23.62
CA LEU A 84 13.38 17.24 -24.97
C LEU A 84 12.48 17.84 -26.05
N ARG A 85 11.18 17.99 -25.79
CA ARG A 85 10.25 18.66 -26.72
C ARG A 85 10.56 20.14 -26.88
N GLU A 86 10.87 20.83 -25.79
CA GLU A 86 11.30 22.23 -25.81
C GLU A 86 12.59 22.38 -26.62
N PHE A 87 13.59 21.53 -26.36
CA PHE A 87 14.84 21.52 -27.10
C PHE A 87 14.66 21.23 -28.60
N ARG A 88 13.79 20.26 -28.95
CA ARG A 88 13.42 20.00 -30.35
C ARG A 88 12.84 21.25 -31.02
N GLY A 89 12.00 22.01 -30.32
CA GLY A 89 11.44 23.27 -30.82
C GLY A 89 12.53 24.31 -31.14
N VAL A 90 13.54 24.42 -30.29
CA VAL A 90 14.70 25.31 -30.52
C VAL A 90 15.48 24.89 -31.76
N ILE A 91 15.75 23.59 -31.94
CA ILE A 91 16.47 23.09 -33.13
C ILE A 91 15.70 23.38 -34.41
N LEU A 92 14.39 23.10 -34.43
CA LEU A 92 13.56 23.32 -35.62
C LEU A 92 13.56 24.78 -36.04
N LYS A 93 13.42 25.70 -35.07
CA LYS A 93 13.50 27.14 -35.33
C LYS A 93 14.85 27.56 -35.92
N ALA A 94 15.96 27.11 -35.31
CA ALA A 94 17.29 27.43 -35.81
C ALA A 94 17.55 26.87 -37.21
N TYR A 95 16.99 25.69 -37.52
CA TYR A 95 17.09 25.08 -38.85
C TYR A 95 16.29 25.84 -39.91
N GLU A 96 15.09 26.32 -39.58
CA GLU A 96 14.29 27.16 -40.47
C GLU A 96 15.01 28.48 -40.76
N GLU A 97 15.51 29.17 -39.73
CA GLU A 97 16.28 30.41 -39.87
C GLU A 97 17.54 30.23 -40.74
N ALA A 98 18.23 29.10 -40.61
CA ALA A 98 19.42 28.80 -41.41
C ALA A 98 19.12 28.46 -42.88
N ARG A 99 17.89 28.10 -43.24
CA ARG A 99 17.48 27.83 -44.63
C ARG A 99 17.05 29.08 -45.39
N GLU A 100 16.73 30.16 -44.69
CA GLU A 100 16.35 31.44 -45.29
C GLU A 100 17.54 32.37 -45.61
N VAL A 101 18.77 31.93 -45.28
CA VAL A 101 20.06 32.59 -45.57
C VAL A 101 20.76 31.90 -46.73
#